data_AF-A0A022GMB1-F1
#
_entry.id   AF-A0A022GMB1-F1
#
_cell.length_a   1.000
_cell.length_b   1.000
_cell.length_c   1.000
_cell.angle_alpha   90.00
_cell.angle_beta   90.00
_cell.angle_gamma   90.00
#
_symmetry.space_group_name_H-M   'P 1'
#
loop_
_entity.id
_entity.type
_entity.pdbx_description
1 polymer ?
#
loop_
_entity_poly.entity_id
_entity_poly.type
_entity_poly.pdbx_seq_one_letter_code
_entity_poly.pdbx_strand_id
1 'polypeptide(L)'
;MAARKSVLRGAPVMAQRRTAGRRPSGGTGGTLLLDRRHLYILPTRGGLGFAVVLAAMLLTSLNYNISLGFALTFLLAGIGMACMWLAYRNLLDLAVAAGPAAPAHAGQDAVFQLRIDNRDADARIGIEARVPTLPNVATAMLTLDGSASGMLVLHVPTARRGRLVLPRVAIASRFPFGLFRVWSYADLDLSTLVYPAPEPDAPPPPTAYRPDHGDAAHTAASAASSDDGIDQLRRYRSGDPLHRIAWKHSARTGRWLSRAGDPPQQPARWLDWHALPAGMEAEARLSRLCAWLLAAGDDAEIGLRLPGVELPPARGASHRRACLEALALWPQRPAAHRAGDRV
;
A
#
# COMPACT_ATOMS: atom_id res chain seq x y z
N MET A 1 9.42 -0.84 -59.74
CA MET A 1 8.20 -1.53 -60.20
C MET A 1 8.10 -2.84 -59.40
N ALA A 2 7.19 -3.12 -58.47
CA ALA A 2 6.05 -2.42 -57.90
C ALA A 2 5.95 -2.84 -56.42
N ALA A 3 5.54 -1.89 -55.57
CA ALA A 3 5.46 -2.05 -54.12
C ALA A 3 4.20 -2.84 -53.69
N ARG A 4 4.34 -3.76 -52.73
CA ARG A 4 3.21 -4.30 -51.96
C ARG A 4 3.14 -3.60 -50.60
N LYS A 5 2.20 -2.65 -50.49
CA LYS A 5 1.80 -1.97 -49.26
C LYS A 5 1.01 -2.92 -48.36
N SER A 6 1.48 -3.10 -47.13
CA SER A 6 0.74 -3.66 -46.01
C SER A 6 -0.31 -2.64 -45.52
N VAL A 7 -1.57 -3.06 -45.46
CA VAL A 7 -2.67 -2.23 -44.95
C VAL A 7 -2.81 -2.51 -43.45
N LEU A 8 -2.28 -1.61 -42.63
CA LEU A 8 -2.66 -1.46 -41.23
C LEU A 8 -4.06 -0.84 -41.16
N ARG A 9 -5.06 -1.57 -40.67
CA ARG A 9 -6.32 -0.98 -40.20
C ARG A 9 -6.19 -0.67 -38.72
N GLY A 10 -5.96 0.60 -38.41
CA GLY A 10 -6.07 1.14 -37.05
C GLY A 10 -7.51 1.11 -36.57
N ALA A 11 -7.74 0.51 -35.40
CA ALA A 11 -8.98 0.65 -34.66
C ALA A 11 -9.04 2.05 -34.02
N PRO A 12 -10.20 2.74 -34.05
CA PRO A 12 -10.31 4.07 -33.45
C PRO A 12 -10.32 3.94 -31.91
N VAL A 13 -9.30 4.52 -31.29
CA VAL A 13 -9.25 4.79 -29.84
C VAL A 13 -10.38 5.78 -29.53
N MET A 14 -11.45 5.29 -28.91
CA MET A 14 -12.53 6.13 -28.41
C MET A 14 -11.97 7.12 -27.39
N ALA A 15 -11.95 8.39 -27.80
CA ALA A 15 -11.56 9.52 -26.98
C ALA A 15 -12.39 9.56 -25.70
N GLN A 16 -11.73 9.26 -24.59
CA GLN A 16 -12.30 9.30 -23.24
C GLN A 16 -12.52 10.78 -22.89
N ARG A 17 -13.76 11.25 -23.09
CA ARG A 17 -14.21 12.58 -22.65
C ARG A 17 -13.84 12.76 -21.18
N ARG A 18 -12.96 13.73 -20.92
CA ARG A 18 -12.69 14.26 -19.57
C ARG A 18 -13.97 14.94 -19.10
N THR A 19 -14.88 14.18 -18.50
CA THR A 19 -15.94 14.74 -17.69
C THR A 19 -15.29 15.27 -16.42
N ALA A 20 -14.97 16.56 -16.45
CA ALA A 20 -14.65 17.36 -15.27
C ALA A 20 -15.90 17.43 -14.37
N GLY A 21 -16.23 16.29 -13.76
CA GLY A 21 -17.27 16.17 -12.75
C GLY A 21 -16.79 16.82 -11.46
N ARG A 22 -17.55 17.83 -11.03
CA ARG A 22 -17.47 18.57 -9.78
C ARG A 22 -17.07 17.63 -8.63
N ARG A 23 -15.97 17.96 -7.95
CA ARG A 23 -15.43 17.25 -6.78
C ARG A 23 -16.52 17.19 -5.70
N PRO A 24 -17.07 16.02 -5.34
CA PRO A 24 -17.69 15.90 -4.03
C PRO A 24 -16.54 15.95 -3.02
N SER A 25 -16.30 17.14 -2.47
CA SER A 25 -15.41 17.31 -1.33
C SER A 25 -15.96 16.46 -0.19
N GLY A 26 -15.18 15.48 0.27
CA GLY A 26 -15.53 14.72 1.47
C GLY A 26 -15.94 15.69 2.58
N GLY A 27 -17.11 15.44 3.17
CA GLY A 27 -17.50 16.13 4.39
C GLY A 27 -16.46 15.90 5.48
N THR A 28 -16.47 16.74 6.50
CA THR A 28 -15.47 16.95 7.58
C THR A 28 -15.14 15.72 8.46
N GLY A 29 -15.12 14.49 7.92
CA GLY A 29 -14.79 13.25 8.63
C GLY A 29 -14.27 12.11 7.75
N GLY A 30 -13.87 12.37 6.49
CA GLY A 30 -13.30 11.34 5.61
C GLY A 30 -14.29 10.25 5.14
N THR A 31 -15.59 10.48 5.35
CA THR A 31 -16.70 9.63 4.94
C THR A 31 -17.51 10.33 3.85
N LEU A 32 -17.77 9.62 2.75
CA LEU A 32 -18.59 10.07 1.64
C LEU A 32 -19.87 9.23 1.59
N LEU A 33 -21.02 9.88 1.68
CA LEU A 33 -22.31 9.22 1.45
C LEU A 33 -22.64 9.27 -0.04
N LEU A 34 -22.99 8.11 -0.61
CA LEU A 34 -23.46 8.01 -1.99
C LEU A 34 -24.91 8.50 -2.07
N ASP A 35 -25.06 9.81 -2.26
CA ASP A 35 -26.35 10.45 -2.47
C ASP A 35 -26.87 10.26 -3.91
N ARG A 36 -28.21 10.33 -4.06
CA ARG A 36 -29.00 10.21 -5.29
C ARG A 36 -28.46 11.01 -6.46
N ARG A 37 -27.91 12.20 -6.17
CA ARG A 37 -27.44 13.17 -7.16
C ARG A 37 -26.20 12.73 -7.93
N HIS A 38 -25.51 11.70 -7.47
CA HIS A 38 -24.24 11.24 -8.06
C HIS A 38 -24.28 9.79 -8.54
N LEU A 39 -25.46 9.18 -8.56
CA LEU A 39 -25.68 7.84 -9.05
C LEU A 39 -26.03 7.87 -10.53
N TYR A 40 -25.20 7.21 -11.34
CA TYR A 40 -25.42 7.06 -12.77
C TYR A 40 -25.84 5.63 -13.06
N ILE A 41 -26.85 5.45 -13.91
CA ILE A 41 -27.38 4.14 -14.32
C ILE A 41 -27.22 4.04 -15.83
N LEU A 42 -26.63 2.95 -16.32
CA LEU A 42 -26.52 2.66 -17.75
C LEU A 42 -26.82 1.19 -18.01
N PRO A 43 -27.59 0.85 -19.08
CA PRO A 43 -27.75 -0.52 -19.49
C PRO A 43 -26.39 -1.12 -19.90
N THR A 44 -26.13 -2.35 -19.49
CA THR A 44 -24.97 -3.11 -19.94
C THR A 44 -25.20 -3.65 -21.35
N ARG A 45 -24.20 -4.33 -21.93
CA ARG A 45 -24.38 -5.05 -23.20
C ARG A 45 -25.50 -6.11 -23.10
N GLY A 46 -25.62 -6.77 -21.95
CA GLY A 46 -26.70 -7.70 -21.66
C GLY A 46 -28.06 -7.00 -21.55
N GLY A 47 -28.12 -5.85 -20.86
CA GLY A 47 -29.33 -5.04 -20.78
C GLY A 47 -29.82 -4.52 -22.13
N LEU A 48 -28.89 -4.10 -23.00
CA LEU A 48 -29.21 -3.71 -24.38
C LEU A 48 -29.74 -4.89 -25.19
N GLY A 49 -29.11 -6.06 -25.09
CA GLY A 49 -29.60 -7.28 -25.74
C GLY A 49 -31.00 -7.68 -25.28
N PHE A 50 -31.26 -7.60 -23.97
CA PHE A 50 -32.57 -7.83 -23.39
C PHE A 50 -33.63 -6.85 -23.93
N ALA A 51 -33.30 -5.56 -24.01
CA ALA A 51 -34.19 -4.55 -24.57
C ALA A 51 -34.51 -4.82 -26.06
N VAL A 52 -33.54 -5.27 -26.85
CA VAL A 52 -33.75 -5.65 -28.27
C VAL A 52 -34.69 -6.84 -28.37
N VAL A 53 -34.52 -7.87 -27.54
CA VAL A 53 -35.43 -9.04 -27.51
C VAL A 53 -36.84 -8.62 -27.13
N LEU A 54 -37.00 -7.77 -26.10
CA LEU A 54 -38.31 -7.23 -25.72
C LEU A 54 -38.97 -6.45 -26.86
N ALA A 55 -38.22 -5.62 -27.59
CA ALA A 55 -38.74 -4.89 -28.73
C ALA A 55 -39.19 -5.83 -29.86
N ALA A 56 -38.40 -6.87 -30.17
CA ALA A 56 -38.74 -7.87 -31.17
C ALA A 56 -40.00 -8.67 -30.78
N MET A 57 -40.09 -9.09 -29.51
CA MET A 57 -41.29 -9.77 -28.98
C MET A 57 -42.52 -8.86 -29.04
N LEU A 58 -42.37 -7.57 -28.72
CA LEU A 58 -43.46 -6.60 -28.80
C LEU A 58 -43.94 -6.42 -30.24
N LEU A 59 -43.02 -6.21 -31.19
CA LEU A 59 -43.34 -6.08 -32.62
C LEU A 59 -44.01 -7.34 -33.17
N THR A 60 -43.53 -8.51 -32.77
CA THR A 60 -44.14 -9.80 -33.17
C THR A 60 -45.55 -9.92 -32.62
N SER A 61 -45.74 -9.61 -31.33
CA SER A 61 -47.05 -9.67 -30.69
C SER A 61 -48.04 -8.65 -31.28
N LEU A 62 -47.55 -7.46 -31.65
CA LEU A 62 -48.33 -6.44 -32.37
C LEU A 62 -48.72 -6.90 -33.78
N ASN A 63 -47.78 -7.52 -34.52
CA ASN A 63 -48.02 -7.94 -35.88
C ASN A 63 -49.02 -9.10 -35.97
N TYR A 64 -48.90 -10.08 -35.06
CA TYR A 64 -49.74 -11.28 -35.05
C TYR A 64 -50.93 -11.21 -34.08
N ASN A 65 -51.11 -10.08 -33.37
CA ASN A 65 -52.15 -9.88 -32.35
C ASN A 65 -52.23 -11.01 -31.30
N ILE A 66 -51.07 -11.49 -30.83
CA ILE A 66 -50.98 -12.60 -29.87
C ILE A 66 -51.03 -12.04 -28.44
N SER A 67 -52.19 -12.18 -27.77
CA SER A 67 -52.41 -11.70 -26.40
C SER A 67 -51.38 -12.22 -25.38
N LEU A 68 -50.99 -13.50 -25.50
CA LEU A 68 -49.98 -14.11 -24.62
C LEU A 68 -48.59 -13.48 -24.80
N GLY A 69 -48.25 -13.08 -26.02
CA GLY A 69 -46.98 -12.42 -26.34
C GLY A 69 -46.87 -11.05 -25.67
N PHE A 70 -47.96 -10.28 -25.63
CA PHE A 70 -48.02 -9.04 -24.86
C PHE A 70 -47.83 -9.29 -23.36
N ALA A 71 -48.56 -10.26 -22.79
CA ALA A 71 -48.47 -10.58 -21.37
C ALA A 71 -47.03 -10.92 -20.95
N LEU A 72 -46.35 -11.78 -21.70
CA LEU A 72 -44.97 -12.15 -21.42
C LEU A 72 -44.00 -10.97 -21.59
N THR A 73 -44.17 -10.18 -22.66
CA THR A 73 -43.31 -9.02 -22.93
C THR A 73 -43.42 -7.97 -21.82
N PHE A 74 -44.64 -7.67 -21.35
CA PHE A 74 -44.85 -6.71 -20.25
C PHE A 74 -44.39 -7.26 -18.90
N LEU A 75 -44.54 -8.56 -18.64
CA LEU A 75 -43.99 -9.20 -17.45
C LEU A 75 -42.47 -9.04 -17.40
N LEU A 76 -41.78 -9.38 -18.49
CA LEU A 76 -40.32 -9.25 -18.59
C LEU A 76 -39.87 -7.79 -18.51
N ALA A 77 -40.60 -6.86 -19.14
CA ALA A 77 -40.33 -5.42 -19.00
C ALA A 77 -40.46 -4.96 -17.54
N GLY A 78 -41.49 -5.43 -16.82
CA GLY A 78 -41.67 -5.17 -15.39
C GLY A 78 -40.51 -5.71 -14.54
N ILE A 79 -40.06 -6.93 -14.82
CA ILE A 79 -38.85 -7.50 -14.18
C ILE A 79 -37.63 -6.63 -14.50
N GLY A 80 -37.45 -6.19 -15.74
CA GLY A 80 -36.38 -5.28 -16.13
C GLY A 80 -36.39 -3.96 -15.34
N MET A 81 -37.56 -3.34 -15.18
CA MET A 81 -37.73 -2.13 -14.36
C MET A 81 -37.42 -2.40 -12.88
N ALA A 82 -37.88 -3.52 -12.33
CA ALA A 82 -37.57 -3.93 -10.96
C ALA A 82 -36.07 -4.15 -10.75
N CYS A 83 -35.37 -4.71 -11.74
CA CYS A 83 -33.91 -4.87 -11.72
C CYS A 83 -33.19 -3.53 -11.73
N MET A 84 -33.65 -2.58 -12.54
CA MET A 84 -33.11 -1.22 -12.54
C MET A 84 -33.27 -0.54 -11.18
N TRP A 85 -34.45 -0.66 -10.57
CA TRP A 85 -34.74 -0.14 -9.24
C TRP A 85 -33.86 -0.78 -8.16
N LEU A 86 -33.71 -2.10 -8.20
CA LEU A 86 -32.91 -2.84 -7.24
C LEU A 86 -31.42 -2.51 -7.38
N ALA A 87 -30.92 -2.37 -8.62
CA ALA A 87 -29.55 -1.93 -8.89
C ALA A 87 -29.29 -0.53 -8.34
N TYR A 88 -30.26 0.38 -8.48
CA TYR A 88 -30.18 1.73 -7.93
C TYR A 88 -30.18 1.71 -6.40
N ARG A 89 -31.14 1.02 -5.77
CA ARG A 89 -31.19 0.91 -4.31
C ARG A 89 -29.91 0.30 -3.76
N ASN A 90 -29.30 -0.68 -4.42
CA ASN A 90 -28.10 -1.38 -3.95
C ASN A 90 -26.89 -0.47 -3.67
N LEU A 91 -26.80 0.70 -4.32
CA LEU A 91 -25.70 1.65 -4.14
C LEU A 91 -26.12 2.95 -3.43
N LEU A 92 -27.43 3.16 -3.28
CA LEU A 92 -27.99 4.33 -2.64
C LEU A 92 -27.68 4.33 -1.13
N ASP A 93 -27.39 5.51 -0.58
CA ASP A 93 -27.15 5.75 0.86
C ASP A 93 -25.98 4.93 1.45
N LEU A 94 -25.12 4.38 0.59
CA LEU A 94 -23.92 3.68 0.99
C LEU A 94 -22.87 4.66 1.50
N ALA A 95 -22.31 4.42 2.68
CA ALA A 95 -21.24 5.22 3.23
C ALA A 95 -19.88 4.63 2.84
N VAL A 96 -19.04 5.44 2.21
CA VAL A 96 -17.71 5.05 1.74
C VAL A 96 -16.68 5.92 2.44
N ALA A 97 -15.79 5.30 3.21
CA ALA A 97 -14.78 5.98 3.98
C ALA A 97 -13.37 5.56 3.57
N ALA A 98 -12.43 6.48 3.77
CA ALA A 98 -11.00 6.16 3.72
C ALA A 98 -10.66 5.11 4.79
N GLY A 99 -10.09 3.98 4.37
CA GLY A 99 -9.51 2.98 5.26
C GLY A 99 -7.98 3.07 5.33
N PRO A 100 -7.33 2.14 6.05
CA PRO A 100 -5.88 2.11 6.10
C PRO A 100 -5.27 1.81 4.72
N ALA A 101 -4.15 2.47 4.42
CA ALA A 101 -3.32 2.16 3.27
C ALA A 101 -1.98 1.61 3.76
N ALA A 102 -1.61 0.43 3.28
CA ALA A 102 -0.33 -0.18 3.63
C ALA A 102 0.77 0.35 2.69
N PRO A 103 1.94 0.75 3.21
CA PRO A 103 3.08 1.04 2.36
C PRO A 103 3.59 -0.24 1.69
N ALA A 104 4.16 -0.10 0.49
CA ALA A 104 4.70 -1.20 -0.30
C ALA A 104 6.09 -0.84 -0.84
N HIS A 105 6.85 -1.84 -1.27
CA HIS A 105 8.09 -1.60 -2.00
C HIS A 105 7.82 -1.44 -3.50
N ALA A 106 8.63 -0.65 -4.19
CA ALA A 106 8.56 -0.54 -5.64
C ALA A 106 8.68 -1.94 -6.28
N GLY A 107 7.83 -2.23 -7.26
CA GLY A 107 7.66 -3.56 -7.85
C GLY A 107 6.60 -4.42 -7.16
N GLN A 108 6.05 -3.99 -6.02
CA GLN A 108 4.93 -4.65 -5.34
C GLN A 108 3.63 -3.85 -5.44
N ASP A 109 2.51 -4.49 -5.10
CA ASP A 109 1.20 -3.86 -5.07
C ASP A 109 0.98 -3.12 -3.75
N ALA A 110 0.72 -1.82 -3.84
CA ALA A 110 0.23 -1.03 -2.72
C ALA A 110 -1.23 -1.38 -2.42
N VAL A 111 -1.53 -1.64 -1.15
CA VAL A 111 -2.86 -2.07 -0.72
C VAL A 111 -3.61 -0.88 -0.13
N PHE A 112 -4.66 -0.46 -0.81
CA PHE A 112 -5.58 0.57 -0.33
C PHE A 112 -6.89 -0.08 0.11
N GLN A 113 -7.31 0.19 1.34
CA GLN A 113 -8.58 -0.32 1.83
C GLN A 113 -9.61 0.81 1.89
N LEU A 114 -10.79 0.55 1.33
CA LEU A 114 -11.95 1.44 1.43
C LEU A 114 -12.94 0.80 2.39
N ARG A 115 -13.33 1.52 3.43
CA ARG A 115 -14.36 1.03 4.34
C ARG A 115 -15.72 1.36 3.77
N ILE A 116 -16.54 0.35 3.60
CA ILE A 116 -17.92 0.47 3.14
C ILE A 116 -18.83 0.17 4.33
N ASP A 117 -19.71 1.10 4.65
CA ASP A 117 -20.67 0.99 5.74
C ASP A 117 -22.09 1.01 5.17
N ASN A 118 -22.80 -0.10 5.35
CA ASN A 118 -24.21 -0.22 5.02
C ASN A 118 -25.04 0.10 6.26
N ARG A 119 -25.78 1.21 6.20
CA ARG A 119 -26.64 1.67 7.30
C ARG A 119 -28.08 1.18 7.19
N ASP A 120 -28.44 0.57 6.07
CA ASP A 120 -29.77 0.04 5.82
C ASP A 120 -29.86 -1.42 6.25
N ALA A 121 -31.07 -1.86 6.62
CA ALA A 121 -31.35 -3.25 6.97
C ALA A 121 -31.28 -4.21 5.77
N ASP A 122 -31.35 -3.69 4.55
CA ASP A 122 -31.24 -4.47 3.32
C ASP A 122 -29.77 -4.80 2.99
N ALA A 123 -29.50 -6.02 2.56
CA ALA A 123 -28.17 -6.42 2.10
C ALA A 123 -27.74 -5.68 0.82
N ARG A 124 -26.45 -5.40 0.68
CA ARG A 124 -25.83 -4.79 -0.50
C ARG A 124 -24.96 -5.80 -1.21
N ILE A 125 -25.33 -6.19 -2.43
CA ILE A 125 -24.74 -7.33 -3.12
C ILE A 125 -23.84 -6.87 -4.26
N GLY A 126 -22.63 -7.46 -4.36
CA GLY A 126 -21.75 -7.25 -5.51
C GLY A 126 -21.38 -5.78 -5.73
N ILE A 127 -20.91 -5.13 -4.67
CA ILE A 127 -20.31 -3.79 -4.73
C ILE A 127 -18.91 -3.96 -5.31
N GLU A 128 -18.68 -3.37 -6.48
CA GLU A 128 -17.40 -3.33 -7.20
C GLU A 128 -16.69 -2.00 -6.93
N ALA A 129 -15.38 -2.01 -6.69
CA ALA A 129 -14.54 -0.81 -6.73
C ALA A 129 -13.51 -0.92 -7.86
N ARG A 130 -13.37 0.15 -8.63
CA ARG A 130 -12.41 0.24 -9.73
C ARG A 130 -11.77 1.62 -9.77
N VAL A 131 -10.49 1.69 -10.14
CA VAL A 131 -9.79 2.95 -10.42
C VAL A 131 -9.80 3.21 -11.93
N PRO A 132 -10.62 4.14 -12.47
CA PRO A 132 -10.76 4.30 -13.93
C PRO A 132 -9.48 4.73 -14.65
N THR A 133 -8.58 5.43 -13.95
CA THR A 133 -7.30 5.89 -14.49
C THR A 133 -6.24 4.79 -14.53
N LEU A 134 -6.45 3.68 -13.81
CA LEU A 134 -5.51 2.57 -13.71
C LEU A 134 -6.22 1.26 -14.11
N PRO A 135 -6.34 0.98 -15.41
CA PRO A 135 -7.10 -0.18 -15.90
C PRO A 135 -6.48 -1.53 -15.51
N ASN A 136 -5.18 -1.55 -15.16
CA ASN A 136 -4.46 -2.75 -14.73
C ASN A 136 -4.77 -3.16 -13.28
N VAL A 137 -5.47 -2.31 -12.52
CA VAL A 137 -5.89 -2.61 -11.15
C VAL A 137 -7.08 -3.55 -11.18
N ALA A 138 -6.97 -4.68 -10.49
CA ALA A 138 -8.05 -5.64 -10.37
C ALA A 138 -9.30 -4.99 -9.74
N THR A 139 -10.48 -5.36 -10.25
CA THR A 139 -11.74 -4.89 -9.66
C THR A 139 -11.96 -5.64 -8.36
N ALA A 140 -12.05 -4.90 -7.25
CA ALA A 140 -12.32 -5.49 -5.96
C ALA A 140 -13.84 -5.57 -5.74
N MET A 141 -14.31 -6.61 -5.06
CA MET A 141 -15.73 -6.89 -4.90
C MET A 141 -16.07 -7.21 -3.44
N LEU A 142 -17.22 -6.72 -2.98
CA LEU A 142 -17.71 -6.92 -1.63
C LEU A 142 -19.24 -7.09 -1.64
N THR A 143 -19.73 -8.00 -0.81
CA THR A 143 -21.15 -8.11 -0.47
C THR A 143 -21.28 -7.87 1.03
N LEU A 144 -22.27 -7.07 1.42
CA LEU A 144 -22.56 -6.72 2.80
C LEU A 144 -23.97 -7.16 3.15
N ASP A 145 -24.14 -7.72 4.34
CA ASP A 145 -25.47 -7.92 4.91
C ASP A 145 -26.07 -6.58 5.38
N GLY A 146 -27.31 -6.63 5.85
CA GLY A 146 -27.98 -5.48 6.47
C GLY A 146 -27.21 -4.96 7.67
N SER A 147 -27.10 -3.63 7.80
CA SER A 147 -26.43 -2.96 8.92
C SER A 147 -24.97 -3.40 9.13
N ALA A 148 -24.30 -3.87 8.08
CA ALA A 148 -22.94 -4.39 8.14
C ALA A 148 -21.92 -3.42 7.53
N SER A 149 -20.68 -3.51 8.01
CA SER A 149 -19.52 -2.81 7.45
C SER A 149 -18.50 -3.82 6.92
N GLY A 150 -17.77 -3.45 5.86
CA GLY A 150 -16.70 -4.27 5.30
C GLY A 150 -15.63 -3.45 4.60
N MET A 151 -14.54 -4.13 4.22
CA MET A 151 -13.38 -3.50 3.60
C MET A 151 -13.26 -3.95 2.14
N LEU A 152 -13.17 -2.97 1.25
CA LEU A 152 -12.96 -3.15 -0.17
C LEU A 152 -11.47 -2.90 -0.46
N VAL A 153 -10.75 -3.93 -0.87
CA VAL A 153 -9.28 -3.94 -0.93
C VAL A 153 -8.81 -3.77 -2.38
N LEU A 154 -8.17 -2.64 -2.69
CA LEU A 154 -7.59 -2.35 -4.00
C LEU A 154 -6.07 -2.60 -3.99
N HIS A 155 -5.61 -3.44 -4.90
CA HIS A 155 -4.20 -3.71 -5.15
C HIS A 155 -3.70 -2.85 -6.31
N VAL A 156 -2.89 -1.84 -6.00
CA VAL A 156 -2.39 -0.87 -6.98
C VAL A 156 -0.92 -1.17 -7.27
N PRO A 157 -0.57 -1.61 -8.49
CA PRO A 157 0.81 -1.93 -8.82
C PRO A 157 1.68 -0.67 -8.80
N THR A 158 2.82 -0.76 -8.13
CA THR A 158 3.74 0.36 -7.96
C THR A 158 5.05 0.10 -8.69
N ALA A 159 5.42 0.99 -9.60
CA ALA A 159 6.65 0.85 -10.39
C ALA A 159 7.80 1.74 -9.90
N ARG A 160 7.48 2.84 -9.21
CA ARG A 160 8.45 3.85 -8.76
C ARG A 160 8.20 4.17 -7.29
N ARG A 161 9.29 4.45 -6.56
CA ARG A 161 9.22 4.93 -5.18
C ARG A 161 8.59 6.32 -5.09
N GLY A 162 8.15 6.67 -3.89
CA GLY A 162 7.62 7.99 -3.55
C GLY A 162 6.20 7.95 -2.99
N ARG A 163 5.57 9.11 -2.92
CA ARG A 163 4.18 9.21 -2.45
C ARG A 163 3.23 8.79 -3.57
N LEU A 164 2.44 7.75 -3.32
CA LEU A 164 1.38 7.29 -4.20
C LEU A 164 0.04 7.78 -3.65
N VAL A 165 -0.60 8.69 -4.38
CA VAL A 165 -1.96 9.15 -4.10
C VAL A 165 -2.93 8.27 -4.89
N LEU A 166 -3.92 7.69 -4.22
CA LEU A 166 -4.97 6.91 -4.86
C LEU A 166 -5.83 7.86 -5.70
N PRO A 167 -5.94 7.65 -7.02
CA PRO A 167 -6.85 8.41 -7.84
C PRO A 167 -8.31 8.11 -7.48
N ARG A 168 -9.23 8.87 -8.07
CA ARG A 168 -10.68 8.66 -7.89
C ARG A 168 -11.09 7.20 -8.08
N VAL A 169 -11.84 6.69 -7.13
CA VAL A 169 -12.39 5.33 -7.17
C VAL A 169 -13.83 5.39 -7.66
N ALA A 170 -14.17 4.55 -8.62
CA ALA A 170 -15.55 4.33 -9.05
C ALA A 170 -16.11 3.13 -8.27
N ILE A 171 -17.13 3.37 -7.46
CA ILE A 171 -17.93 2.33 -6.81
C ILE A 171 -19.09 2.00 -7.75
N ALA A 172 -19.28 0.73 -8.07
CA ALA A 172 -20.29 0.28 -9.01
C ALA A 172 -21.00 -0.98 -8.51
N SER A 173 -22.16 -1.27 -9.08
CA SER A 173 -22.80 -2.58 -8.94
C SER A 173 -23.55 -2.94 -10.21
N ARG A 174 -23.69 -4.24 -10.43
CA ARG A 174 -24.45 -4.85 -11.53
C ARG A 174 -25.54 -5.79 -11.04
N PHE A 175 -25.80 -5.80 -9.74
CA PHE A 175 -26.86 -6.60 -9.15
C PHE A 175 -28.24 -6.14 -9.68
N PRO A 176 -29.20 -7.04 -9.94
CA PRO A 176 -29.14 -8.50 -9.77
C PRO A 176 -28.62 -9.27 -10.99
N PHE A 177 -29.19 -9.06 -12.17
CA PHE A 177 -28.90 -9.88 -13.37
C PHE A 177 -27.86 -9.28 -14.31
N GLY A 178 -27.17 -8.22 -13.92
CA GLY A 178 -26.21 -7.55 -14.78
C GLY A 178 -26.81 -6.79 -15.95
N LEU A 179 -28.13 -6.53 -15.97
CA LEU A 179 -28.80 -5.75 -17.02
C LEU A 179 -28.42 -4.27 -16.96
N PHE A 180 -28.25 -3.74 -15.75
CA PHE A 180 -27.89 -2.35 -15.51
C PHE A 180 -26.59 -2.29 -14.72
N ARG A 181 -25.79 -1.26 -15.00
CA ARG A 181 -24.64 -0.89 -14.19
C ARG A 181 -24.96 0.43 -13.52
N VAL A 182 -24.94 0.44 -12.20
CA VAL A 182 -25.04 1.66 -11.40
C VAL A 182 -23.66 1.99 -10.86
N TRP A 183 -23.24 3.24 -10.93
CA TRP A 183 -21.96 3.65 -10.36
C TRP A 183 -21.98 5.08 -9.83
N SER A 184 -21.06 5.34 -8.91
CA SER A 184 -20.76 6.65 -8.35
C SER A 184 -19.24 6.80 -8.18
N TYR A 185 -18.75 8.03 -8.11
CA TYR A 185 -17.35 8.33 -7.86
C TYR A 185 -17.14 8.67 -6.38
N ALA A 186 -16.20 7.97 -5.75
CA ALA A 186 -15.68 8.29 -4.44
C ALA A 186 -14.30 8.95 -4.59
N ASP A 187 -14.22 10.23 -4.22
CA ASP A 187 -12.98 11.01 -4.18
C ASP A 187 -12.47 10.99 -2.72
N LEU A 188 -11.63 10.01 -2.40
CA LEU A 188 -11.01 9.85 -1.09
C LEU A 188 -9.56 10.30 -1.18
N ASP A 189 -9.12 11.18 -0.29
CA ASP A 189 -7.74 11.66 -0.24
C ASP A 189 -6.83 10.63 0.47
N LEU A 190 -6.73 9.44 -0.15
CA LEU A 190 -5.90 8.33 0.33
C LEU A 190 -4.53 8.41 -0.31
N SER A 191 -3.49 8.37 0.52
CA SER A 191 -2.11 8.27 0.03
C SER A 191 -1.31 7.25 0.85
N THR A 192 -0.39 6.59 0.18
CA THR A 192 0.57 5.67 0.80
C THR A 192 1.97 5.98 0.31
N LEU A 193 2.96 5.45 1.00
CA LEU A 193 4.35 5.57 0.61
C LEU A 193 4.82 4.29 -0.07
N VAL A 194 5.51 4.46 -1.20
CA VAL A 194 6.20 3.39 -1.89
C VAL A 194 7.68 3.49 -1.58
N TYR A 195 8.20 2.52 -0.82
CA TYR A 195 9.62 2.40 -0.50
C TYR A 195 10.42 1.93 -1.72
N PRO A 196 11.74 2.17 -1.78
CA PRO A 196 12.57 1.56 -2.82
C PRO A 196 12.46 0.03 -2.80
N ALA A 197 12.61 -0.59 -3.96
CA ALA A 197 12.74 -2.04 -4.06
C ALA A 197 14.06 -2.47 -3.40
N PRO A 198 14.06 -3.37 -2.40
CA PRO A 198 15.31 -3.88 -1.85
C PRO A 198 16.07 -4.64 -2.92
N GLU A 199 17.40 -4.46 -2.96
CA GLU A 199 18.25 -5.21 -3.87
C GLU A 199 18.20 -6.71 -3.52
N PRO A 200 17.91 -7.60 -4.50
CA PRO A 200 17.96 -9.03 -4.28
C PRO A 200 19.40 -9.48 -4.03
N ASP A 201 19.61 -10.34 -3.04
CA ASP A 201 20.94 -10.86 -2.67
C ASP A 201 22.00 -9.77 -2.45
N ALA A 202 21.59 -8.68 -1.78
CA ALA A 202 22.48 -7.58 -1.46
C ALA A 202 23.74 -8.08 -0.72
N PRO A 203 24.94 -7.58 -1.07
CA PRO A 203 26.16 -7.93 -0.35
C PRO A 203 26.02 -7.57 1.13
N PRO A 204 26.72 -8.27 2.05
CA PRO A 204 26.63 -7.95 3.46
C PRO A 204 26.99 -6.48 3.71
N PRO A 205 26.29 -5.79 4.62
CA PRO A 205 26.63 -4.41 4.94
C PRO A 205 28.08 -4.36 5.43
N PRO A 206 28.85 -3.32 5.06
CA PRO A 206 30.21 -3.16 5.57
C PRO A 206 30.17 -3.16 7.11
N THR A 207 31.01 -3.99 7.71
CA THR A 207 31.20 -4.03 9.17
C THR A 207 31.70 -2.66 9.64
N ALA A 208 30.81 -1.90 10.29
CA ALA A 208 31.06 -0.68 11.05
C ALA A 208 32.07 0.31 10.42
N TYR A 209 31.55 1.28 9.65
CA TYR A 209 32.29 2.51 9.40
C TYR A 209 32.31 3.34 10.70
N ARG A 210 33.45 3.39 11.37
CA ARG A 210 33.74 4.38 12.42
C ARG A 210 34.12 5.67 11.69
N PRO A 211 33.37 6.78 11.83
CA PRO A 211 33.87 8.06 11.35
C PRO A 211 35.13 8.40 12.13
N ASP A 212 36.20 8.66 11.39
CA ASP A 212 37.50 9.08 11.88
C ASP A 212 37.38 10.48 12.48
N HIS A 213 36.93 10.56 13.73
CA HIS A 213 37.10 11.71 14.59
C HIS A 213 37.94 11.27 15.78
N GLY A 214 39.24 11.27 15.56
CA GLY A 214 40.21 11.88 16.46
C GLY A 214 40.60 11.17 17.75
N ASP A 215 39.82 10.24 18.30
CA ASP A 215 40.17 9.60 19.57
C ASP A 215 39.63 8.16 19.65
N ALA A 216 40.46 7.19 19.29
CA ALA A 216 40.76 6.00 20.10
C ALA A 216 41.57 4.99 19.27
N ALA A 217 42.89 5.15 19.30
CA ALA A 217 43.84 4.16 18.81
C ALA A 217 43.97 2.92 19.72
N HIS A 218 42.98 2.59 20.57
CA HIS A 218 43.12 1.55 21.61
C HIS A 218 42.01 0.51 21.71
N THR A 219 41.12 0.38 20.72
CA THR A 219 40.07 -0.68 20.76
C THR A 219 40.03 -1.60 19.54
N ALA A 220 40.91 -1.41 18.55
CA ALA A 220 40.97 -2.26 17.35
C ALA A 220 41.78 -3.57 17.54
N ALA A 221 42.36 -3.81 18.72
CA ALA A 221 43.13 -5.02 19.02
C ALA A 221 42.34 -6.08 19.82
N SER A 222 41.03 -5.91 20.02
CA SER A 222 40.25 -6.78 20.93
C SER A 222 39.31 -7.77 20.24
N ALA A 223 39.22 -7.76 18.90
CA ALA A 223 38.29 -8.62 18.16
C ALA A 223 38.93 -9.85 17.50
N ALA A 224 40.27 -10.00 17.58
CA ALA A 224 40.98 -11.10 16.94
C ALA A 224 42.20 -11.55 17.74
N SER A 225 42.06 -11.74 19.06
CA SER A 225 42.98 -12.57 19.85
C SER A 225 42.50 -12.71 21.29
N SER A 226 42.70 -13.92 21.83
CA SER A 226 42.60 -14.33 23.23
C SER A 226 41.22 -14.71 23.77
N ASP A 227 41.00 -16.02 23.84
CA ASP A 227 40.20 -16.79 24.81
C ASP A 227 40.59 -16.51 26.29
N ASP A 228 41.21 -15.36 26.58
CA ASP A 228 41.72 -14.93 27.88
C ASP A 228 41.75 -13.39 28.02
N GLY A 229 40.86 -12.69 27.30
CA GLY A 229 40.75 -11.23 27.35
C GLY A 229 40.06 -10.75 28.63
N ILE A 230 40.84 -10.53 29.69
CA ILE A 230 40.59 -9.67 30.87
C ILE A 230 39.11 -9.31 31.13
N ASP A 231 38.27 -10.30 31.37
CA ASP A 231 36.95 -10.08 31.97
C ASP A 231 37.23 -9.47 33.35
N GLN A 232 36.70 -8.27 33.65
CA GLN A 232 36.71 -7.78 35.02
C GLN A 232 35.90 -8.75 35.87
N LEU A 233 36.60 -9.66 36.56
CA LEU A 233 36.00 -10.63 37.45
C LEU A 233 35.70 -9.94 38.78
N ARG A 234 34.41 -9.80 39.11
CA ARG A 234 34.00 -9.30 40.42
C ARG A 234 33.58 -10.46 41.32
N ARG A 235 33.63 -10.27 42.64
CA ARG A 235 33.02 -11.23 43.56
C ARG A 235 31.52 -11.31 43.28
N TYR A 236 31.03 -12.52 43.13
CA TYR A 236 29.61 -12.79 42.99
C TYR A 236 28.83 -12.18 44.16
N ARG A 237 27.76 -11.45 43.85
CA ARG A 237 26.82 -10.91 44.83
C ARG A 237 25.49 -11.64 44.67
N SER A 238 24.79 -11.88 45.78
CA SER A 238 23.44 -12.43 45.75
C SER A 238 22.54 -11.52 44.93
N GLY A 239 22.07 -12.02 43.77
CA GLY A 239 21.34 -11.25 42.76
C GLY A 239 21.98 -11.29 41.36
N ASP A 240 23.25 -11.68 41.25
CA ASP A 240 23.89 -11.87 39.95
C ASP A 240 23.33 -13.13 39.24
N PRO A 241 23.00 -13.06 37.94
CA PRO A 241 22.45 -14.20 37.23
C PRO A 241 23.49 -15.31 37.05
N LEU A 242 23.10 -16.57 37.28
CA LEU A 242 24.01 -17.73 37.30
C LEU A 242 24.80 -17.93 35.99
N HIS A 243 24.28 -17.50 34.84
CA HIS A 243 24.97 -17.61 33.55
C HIS A 243 26.22 -16.70 33.44
N ARG A 244 26.38 -15.72 34.34
CA ARG A 244 27.56 -14.85 34.40
C ARG A 244 28.66 -15.37 35.33
N ILE A 245 28.46 -16.52 35.98
CA ILE A 245 29.48 -17.12 36.85
C ILE A 245 30.65 -17.62 35.99
N ALA A 246 31.85 -17.10 36.26
CA ALA A 246 33.08 -17.57 35.65
C ALA A 246 33.52 -18.87 36.33
N TRP A 247 32.88 -19.99 35.98
CA TRP A 247 33.07 -21.30 36.62
C TRP A 247 34.54 -21.73 36.68
N LYS A 248 35.30 -21.54 35.58
CA LYS A 248 36.73 -21.89 35.48
C LYS A 248 37.59 -21.13 36.50
N HIS A 249 37.30 -19.84 36.71
CA HIS A 249 38.02 -19.01 37.68
C HIS A 249 37.53 -19.23 39.11
N SER A 250 36.23 -19.49 39.28
CA SER A 250 35.61 -19.74 40.58
C SER A 250 36.08 -21.06 41.19
N ALA A 251 36.23 -22.10 40.36
CA ALA A 251 36.75 -23.40 40.78
C ALA A 251 38.23 -23.34 41.22
N ARG A 252 39.05 -22.50 40.55
CA ARG A 252 40.48 -22.38 40.87
C ARG A 252 40.76 -21.58 42.14
N THR A 253 39.91 -20.59 42.46
CA THR A 253 40.11 -19.69 43.60
C THR A 253 39.25 -20.03 44.82
N GLY A 254 38.33 -20.99 44.69
CA GLY A 254 37.40 -21.39 45.74
C GLY A 254 36.38 -20.30 46.11
N ARG A 255 36.25 -19.26 45.29
CA ARG A 255 35.36 -18.11 45.50
C ARG A 255 34.52 -17.89 44.26
N TRP A 256 33.24 -17.64 44.45
CA TRP A 256 32.33 -17.34 43.35
C TRP A 256 32.68 -16.00 42.69
N LEU A 257 33.04 -16.05 41.41
CA LEU A 257 33.40 -14.90 40.59
C LEU A 257 32.38 -14.74 39.46
N SER A 258 31.81 -13.54 39.31
CA SER A 258 30.94 -13.17 38.19
C SER A 258 31.68 -12.30 37.19
N ARG A 259 31.41 -12.52 35.90
CA ARG A 259 31.84 -11.65 34.81
C ARG A 259 31.13 -10.31 34.94
N ALA A 260 31.87 -9.24 35.21
CA ALA A 260 31.33 -7.88 35.38
C ALA A 260 31.27 -7.08 34.07
N GLY A 261 31.60 -7.68 32.93
CA GLY A 261 31.45 -7.04 31.63
C GLY A 261 29.98 -6.76 31.32
N ASP A 262 29.70 -5.54 30.85
CA ASP A 262 28.44 -5.28 30.16
C ASP A 262 28.33 -6.22 28.96
N PRO A 263 27.11 -6.69 28.63
CA PRO A 263 26.92 -7.46 27.41
C PRO A 263 27.46 -6.64 26.23
N PRO A 264 28.18 -7.27 25.27
CA PRO A 264 28.76 -6.55 24.14
C PRO A 264 27.65 -5.79 23.42
N GLN A 265 27.63 -4.46 23.58
CA GLN A 265 26.76 -3.60 22.79
C GLN A 265 27.30 -3.64 21.37
N GLN A 266 26.50 -4.14 20.44
CA GLN A 266 26.86 -4.06 19.03
C GLN A 266 26.97 -2.58 18.67
N PRO A 267 28.09 -2.15 18.05
CA PRO A 267 28.27 -0.76 17.69
C PRO A 267 27.18 -0.33 16.71
N ALA A 268 26.72 0.91 16.86
CA ALA A 268 25.77 1.53 15.94
C ALA A 268 26.28 1.43 14.49
N ARG A 269 25.41 0.96 13.59
CA ARG A 269 25.75 0.78 12.17
C ARG A 269 25.27 1.99 11.38
N TRP A 270 26.18 2.66 10.69
CA TRP A 270 25.83 3.74 9.77
C TRP A 270 25.65 3.20 8.35
N LEU A 271 24.50 3.48 7.76
CA LEU A 271 24.21 3.27 6.35
C LEU A 271 24.46 4.59 5.61
N ASP A 272 25.64 4.73 5.00
CA ASP A 272 26.06 5.96 4.34
C ASP A 272 25.99 5.87 2.81
N TRP A 273 25.30 6.82 2.20
CA TRP A 273 25.22 7.01 0.75
C TRP A 273 26.59 7.14 0.07
N HIS A 274 27.56 7.78 0.71
CA HIS A 274 28.88 8.07 0.14
C HIS A 274 29.84 6.90 0.28
N ALA A 275 29.55 5.95 1.17
CA ALA A 275 30.31 4.71 1.31
C ALA A 275 30.03 3.69 0.18
N LEU A 276 28.98 3.92 -0.62
CA LEU A 276 28.65 3.08 -1.77
C LEU A 276 29.56 3.36 -2.97
N PRO A 277 29.83 2.34 -3.83
CA PRO A 277 30.67 2.51 -5.02
C PRO A 277 30.21 3.68 -5.91
N ALA A 278 31.16 4.51 -6.34
CA ALA A 278 30.88 5.73 -7.10
C ALA A 278 30.14 5.45 -8.44
N GLY A 279 30.40 4.31 -9.08
CA GLY A 279 29.78 3.92 -10.36
C GLY A 279 28.34 3.41 -10.28
N MET A 280 27.72 3.39 -9.10
CA MET A 280 26.35 2.93 -8.92
C MET A 280 25.33 4.06 -9.14
N GLU A 281 24.33 3.77 -9.97
CA GLU A 281 23.14 4.61 -10.17
C GLU A 281 22.45 4.95 -8.85
N ALA A 282 21.84 6.13 -8.78
CA ALA A 282 21.19 6.61 -7.56
C ALA A 282 20.09 5.65 -7.05
N GLU A 283 19.32 5.03 -7.96
CA GLU A 283 18.28 4.07 -7.57
C GLU A 283 18.88 2.81 -6.93
N ALA A 284 19.93 2.26 -7.53
CA ALA A 284 20.58 1.05 -7.04
C ALA A 284 21.19 1.28 -5.65
N ARG A 285 21.72 2.48 -5.38
CA ARG A 285 22.17 2.87 -4.03
C ARG A 285 21.03 2.84 -3.01
N LEU A 286 19.86 3.41 -3.36
CA LEU A 286 18.69 3.39 -2.48
C LEU A 286 18.18 1.96 -2.26
N SER A 287 18.18 1.12 -3.29
CA SER A 287 17.81 -0.29 -3.20
C SER A 287 18.74 -1.07 -2.27
N ARG A 288 20.06 -0.82 -2.33
CA ARG A 288 21.03 -1.43 -1.43
C ARG A 288 20.88 -0.97 0.02
N LEU A 289 20.73 0.35 0.23
CA LEU A 289 20.47 0.90 1.57
C LEU A 289 19.16 0.36 2.17
N CYS A 290 18.12 0.22 1.35
CA CYS A 290 16.86 -0.39 1.76
C CYS A 290 17.06 -1.86 2.15
N ALA A 291 17.80 -2.64 1.35
CA ALA A 291 18.09 -4.04 1.67
C ALA A 291 18.85 -4.19 2.98
N TRP A 292 19.89 -3.36 3.22
CA TRP A 292 20.64 -3.36 4.47
C TRP A 292 19.80 -2.97 5.69
N LEU A 293 18.92 -1.97 5.53
CA LEU A 293 18.01 -1.54 6.59
C LEU A 293 17.01 -2.65 6.96
N LEU A 294 16.47 -3.38 5.97
CA LEU A 294 15.56 -4.50 6.21
C LEU A 294 16.29 -5.70 6.84
N ALA A 295 17.49 -6.02 6.36
CA ALA A 295 18.29 -7.14 6.86
C ALA A 295 18.75 -6.97 8.32
N ALA A 296 18.95 -5.73 8.78
CA ALA A 296 19.39 -5.46 10.13
C ALA A 296 18.31 -5.64 11.21
N GLY A 297 17.02 -5.62 10.85
CA GLY A 297 15.91 -5.83 11.77
C GLY A 297 15.64 -4.65 12.72
N ASP A 298 14.77 -4.86 13.71
CA ASP A 298 14.34 -3.80 14.65
C ASP A 298 15.28 -3.63 15.86
N ASP A 299 16.08 -4.64 16.18
CA ASP A 299 16.96 -4.67 17.36
C ASP A 299 18.31 -3.97 17.13
N ALA A 300 18.70 -3.79 15.87
CA ALA A 300 19.94 -3.13 15.49
C ALA A 300 19.82 -1.60 15.58
N GLU A 301 20.88 -0.96 16.07
CA GLU A 301 20.99 0.49 16.10
C GLU A 301 21.55 0.99 14.79
N ILE A 302 20.72 1.68 14.00
CA ILE A 302 21.04 2.01 12.61
C ILE A 302 20.92 3.52 12.40
N GLY A 303 21.99 4.16 11.93
CA GLY A 303 21.95 5.53 11.41
C GLY A 303 21.83 5.52 9.88
N LEU A 304 21.16 6.52 9.31
CA LEU A 304 21.02 6.68 7.85
C LEU A 304 21.56 8.04 7.41
N ARG A 305 22.50 8.03 6.47
CA ARG A 305 23.05 9.24 5.84
C ARG A 305 22.75 9.23 4.35
N LEU A 306 21.93 10.18 3.93
CA LEU A 306 21.65 10.50 2.54
C LEU A 306 22.12 11.94 2.25
N PRO A 307 22.37 12.30 0.98
CA PRO A 307 22.70 13.68 0.64
C PRO A 307 21.57 14.62 1.09
N GLY A 308 21.85 15.50 2.06
CA GLY A 308 20.90 16.46 2.63
C GLY A 308 19.95 15.91 3.71
N VAL A 309 20.04 14.64 4.09
CA VAL A 309 19.24 14.03 5.16
C VAL A 309 20.09 13.13 6.03
N GLU A 310 20.19 13.42 7.32
CA GLU A 310 20.87 12.58 8.31
C GLU A 310 19.88 12.19 9.40
N LEU A 311 19.75 10.88 9.64
CA LEU A 311 19.00 10.31 10.75
C LEU A 311 20.01 9.65 11.70
N PRO A 312 20.09 10.11 12.98
CA PRO A 312 21.00 9.54 13.94
C PRO A 312 20.67 8.08 14.25
N PRO A 313 21.61 7.29 14.78
CA PRO A 313 21.37 5.91 15.12
C PRO A 313 20.29 5.79 16.20
N ALA A 314 19.27 5.00 15.90
CA ALA A 314 18.23 4.63 16.84
C ALA A 314 17.74 3.21 16.52
N ARG A 315 16.87 2.68 17.39
CA ARG A 315 16.34 1.31 17.31
C ARG A 315 14.83 1.31 17.18
N GLY A 316 14.28 0.20 16.72
CA GLY A 316 12.85 -0.06 16.72
C GLY A 316 12.11 0.29 15.42
N ALA A 317 10.87 -0.20 15.34
CA ALA A 317 10.06 -0.16 14.13
C ALA A 317 9.68 1.26 13.66
N SER A 318 9.54 2.22 14.59
CA SER A 318 9.29 3.63 14.24
C SER A 318 10.48 4.25 13.51
N HIS A 319 11.70 3.98 14.00
CA HIS A 319 12.92 4.46 13.36
C HIS A 319 13.14 3.81 11.99
N ARG A 320 12.93 2.50 11.88
CA ARG A 320 12.98 1.80 10.59
C ARG A 320 12.02 2.42 9.57
N ARG A 321 10.78 2.73 9.98
CA ARG A 321 9.81 3.44 9.11
C ARG A 321 10.31 4.83 8.70
N ALA A 322 10.85 5.62 9.63
CA ALA A 322 11.39 6.95 9.32
C ALA A 322 12.56 6.90 8.32
N CYS A 323 13.43 5.89 8.43
CA CYS A 323 14.51 5.64 7.48
C CYS A 323 13.97 5.21 6.11
N LEU A 324 13.01 4.28 6.04
CA LEU A 324 12.35 3.88 4.80
C LEU A 324 11.62 5.07 4.13
N GLU A 325 10.97 5.92 4.93
CA GLU A 325 10.34 7.15 4.47
C GLU A 325 11.35 8.13 3.85
N ALA A 326 12.51 8.29 4.48
CA ALA A 326 13.59 9.10 3.95
C ALA A 326 14.08 8.59 2.59
N LEU A 327 14.27 7.27 2.46
CA LEU A 327 14.68 6.64 1.22
C LEU A 327 13.63 6.79 0.11
N ALA A 328 12.34 6.69 0.44
CA ALA A 328 11.25 6.82 -0.53
C ALA A 328 11.08 8.25 -1.05
N LEU A 329 11.25 9.26 -0.19
CA LEU A 329 11.01 10.66 -0.53
C LEU A 329 12.23 11.37 -1.10
N TRP A 330 13.44 10.82 -0.99
CA TRP A 330 14.65 11.45 -1.51
C TRP A 330 14.71 11.43 -3.05
N PRO A 331 15.11 12.52 -3.74
CA PRO A 331 15.59 13.82 -3.21
C PRO A 331 14.48 14.85 -2.95
N GLN A 332 13.23 14.50 -3.20
CA GLN A 332 12.06 15.37 -3.19
C GLN A 332 11.56 15.74 -1.78
N ARG A 333 12.22 15.26 -0.71
CA ARG A 333 11.87 15.62 0.67
C ARG A 333 12.03 17.15 0.80
N PRO A 334 10.95 17.92 0.98
CA PRO A 334 11.09 19.34 1.24
C PRO A 334 11.93 19.45 2.50
N ALA A 335 13.00 20.25 2.46
CA ALA A 335 13.81 20.55 3.63
C ALA A 335 12.85 20.96 4.75
N ALA A 336 12.74 20.13 5.80
CA ALA A 336 11.91 20.44 6.94
C ALA A 336 12.39 21.80 7.46
N HIS A 337 11.48 22.77 7.44
CA HIS A 337 11.68 24.12 7.94
C HIS A 337 12.32 24.02 9.33
N ARG A 338 13.59 24.42 9.45
CA ARG A 338 14.23 24.66 10.76
C ARG A 338 13.44 25.79 11.41
N ALA A 339 12.47 25.44 12.23
CA ALA A 339 11.92 26.36 13.21
C ALA A 339 13.00 26.58 14.28
N GLY A 340 13.46 27.83 14.41
CA GLY A 340 14.38 28.26 15.46
C GLY A 340 15.71 28.77 14.92
N ASP A 341 15.74 30.03 14.48
CA ASP A 341 16.64 31.02 15.10
C ASP A 341 16.29 32.43 14.59
N ARG A 342 15.66 33.22 15.45
CA ARG A 342 15.79 34.68 15.43
C ARG A 342 15.86 35.14 16.88
N VAL A 343 17.09 35.45 17.29
CA VAL A 343 17.46 36.39 18.35
C VAL A 343 16.81 37.73 18.10
#